data_AF-A0A6L7CV81-F1
#
_entry.id   AF-A0A6L7CV81-F1
#
_cell.length_a   1.000
_cell.length_b   1.000
_cell.length_c   1.000
_cell.angle_alpha   90.00
_cell.angle_beta   90.00
_cell.angle_gamma   90.00
#
_symmetry.space_group_name_H-M   'P 1'
#
loop_
_entity.id
_entity.type
_entity.pdbx_description
1 polymer ?
#
loop_
_entity_poly.entity_id
_entity_poly.type
_entity_poly.pdbx_seq_one_letter_code
_entity_poly.pdbx_strand_id
1 'polypeptide(L)'
;SHAALVFGREDSGLTNEELALADVLTGVPMVADYPSLNLGQAVMVYCYQLATLIQQPTKSDTTADQHQLQALRERVMALLTTLAVADDTKLVDWLQQRLGLLEQRDTAMLHRLLHDIEKNITK
;
A
#
# COMPACT_ATOMS: atom_id res chain seq x y z
N SER A 1 -7.21 -4.06 -11.71
CA SER A 1 -7.08 -3.75 -10.27
C SER A 1 -8.42 -3.35 -9.70
N HIS A 2 -8.89 -4.03 -8.67
CA HIS A 2 -10.10 -3.66 -7.93
C HIS A 2 -9.67 -3.14 -6.55
N ALA A 3 -10.35 -2.10 -6.07
CA ALA A 3 -10.16 -1.57 -4.72
C ALA A 3 -11.52 -1.56 -4.02
N ALA A 4 -11.51 -1.75 -2.71
CA ALA A 4 -12.68 -1.65 -1.85
C ALA A 4 -12.43 -0.60 -0.77
N LEU A 5 -13.43 0.25 -0.51
CA LEU A 5 -13.49 1.04 0.71
C LEU A 5 -14.37 0.31 1.72
N VAL A 6 -13.82 0.07 2.90
CA VAL A 6 -14.52 -0.60 4.00
C VAL A 6 -14.79 0.44 5.08
N PHE A 7 -16.06 0.54 5.48
CA PHE A 7 -16.48 1.40 6.58
C PHE A 7 -17.01 0.54 7.72
N GLY A 8 -16.68 0.93 8.94
CA GLY A 8 -17.12 0.24 10.15
C GLY A 8 -18.57 0.55 10.51
N ARG A 9 -19.04 -0.09 11.58
CA ARG A 9 -20.35 0.19 12.17
C ARG A 9 -20.41 1.62 12.72
N GLU A 10 -21.59 2.23 12.71
CA GLU A 10 -21.76 3.62 13.15
C GLU A 10 -21.36 3.83 14.62
N ASP A 11 -21.73 2.89 15.49
CA ASP A 11 -21.50 3.03 16.93
C ASP A 11 -20.09 2.58 17.39
N SER A 12 -19.47 1.65 16.64
CA SER A 12 -18.28 0.92 17.11
C SER A 12 -17.11 0.92 16.12
N GLY A 13 -17.28 1.47 14.92
CA GLY A 13 -16.26 1.46 13.88
C GLY A 13 -15.90 0.04 13.41
N LEU A 14 -14.66 -0.08 12.93
CA LEU A 14 -14.02 -1.37 12.59
C LEU A 14 -13.26 -1.87 13.82
N THR A 15 -13.31 -3.17 14.04
CA THR A 15 -12.48 -3.86 15.04
C THR A 15 -11.02 -3.88 14.61
N ASN A 16 -10.10 -4.05 15.57
CA ASN A 16 -8.67 -4.19 15.28
C ASN A 16 -8.37 -5.37 14.34
N GLU A 17 -9.14 -6.45 14.45
CA GLU A 17 -9.03 -7.63 13.58
C GLU A 17 -9.41 -7.28 12.13
N GLU A 18 -10.50 -6.52 11.94
CA GLU A 18 -10.91 -6.05 10.61
C GLU A 18 -9.92 -5.03 10.02
N LEU A 19 -9.38 -4.12 10.85
CA LEU A 19 -8.37 -3.16 10.42
C LEU A 19 -7.08 -3.86 9.96
N ALA A 20 -6.69 -4.96 10.61
CA ALA A 20 -5.50 -5.73 10.23
C ALA A 20 -5.62 -6.41 8.85
N LEU A 21 -6.83 -6.55 8.30
CA LEU A 21 -7.07 -7.10 6.96
C LEU A 21 -6.97 -6.06 5.85
N ALA A 22 -6.95 -4.76 6.18
CA ALA A 22 -6.92 -3.69 5.21
C ALA A 22 -5.48 -3.36 4.75
N ASP A 23 -5.27 -3.23 3.44
CA ASP A 23 -3.97 -2.85 2.88
C ASP A 23 -3.54 -1.43 3.29
N VAL A 24 -4.52 -0.53 3.48
CA VAL A 24 -4.30 0.88 3.79
C VAL A 24 -5.33 1.36 4.81
N LEU A 25 -4.86 1.95 5.91
CA LEU A 25 -5.69 2.61 6.91
C LEU A 25 -5.74 4.11 6.64
N THR A 26 -6.94 4.67 6.56
CA THR A 26 -7.17 6.10 6.28
C THR A 26 -8.27 6.66 7.19
N GLY A 27 -8.22 7.96 7.46
CA GLY A 27 -9.20 8.66 8.28
C GLY A 27 -9.42 10.08 7.80
N VAL A 28 -10.60 10.64 8.10
CA VAL A 28 -10.90 12.05 7.83
C VAL A 28 -10.25 12.89 8.94
N PRO A 29 -9.36 13.85 8.61
CA PRO A 29 -8.81 14.76 9.61
C PRO A 29 -9.94 15.56 10.24
N MET A 30 -9.96 15.62 11.58
CA MET A 30 -11.03 16.28 12.30
C MET A 30 -10.47 17.32 13.27
N VAL A 31 -11.25 18.36 13.56
CA VAL A 31 -10.80 19.56 14.30
C VAL A 31 -10.72 19.34 15.82
N ALA A 32 -11.51 18.43 16.37
CA ALA A 32 -11.56 18.14 17.81
C ALA A 32 -10.97 16.76 18.12
N ASP A 33 -10.63 16.50 19.38
CA ASP A 33 -10.10 15.20 19.82
C ASP A 33 -11.18 14.09 19.84
N TYR A 34 -12.47 14.45 19.93
CA TYR A 34 -13.62 13.54 19.85
C TYR A 34 -14.67 13.98 18.83
N PRO A 35 -14.38 13.89 17.54
CA PRO A 35 -15.33 14.22 16.50
C PRO A 35 -15.94 12.94 15.94
N SER A 36 -17.24 12.76 16.13
CA SER A 36 -17.98 11.68 15.47
C SER A 36 -18.52 12.19 14.14
N LEU A 37 -18.04 11.63 13.03
CA LEU A 37 -18.81 11.65 11.79
C LEU A 37 -19.78 10.47 11.81
N ASN A 38 -21.03 10.71 11.45
CA ASN A 38 -21.93 9.61 11.12
C ASN A 38 -21.39 8.89 9.86
N LEU A 39 -21.66 7.59 9.77
CA LEU A 39 -21.23 6.73 8.65
C LEU A 39 -21.53 7.36 7.28
N GLY A 40 -22.72 7.90 7.07
CA GLY A 40 -23.12 8.55 5.81
C GLY A 40 -22.29 9.78 5.48
N GLN A 41 -21.88 10.56 6.49
CA GLN A 41 -20.99 11.71 6.30
C GLN A 41 -19.58 11.23 5.90
N ALA A 42 -19.08 10.17 6.56
CA ALA A 42 -17.78 9.61 6.23
C ALA A 42 -17.77 9.12 4.77
N VAL A 43 -18.79 8.34 4.38
CA VAL A 43 -18.97 7.89 2.99
C VAL A 43 -18.99 9.07 2.02
N MET A 44 -19.76 10.13 2.31
CA MET A 44 -19.84 11.32 1.46
C MET A 44 -18.48 11.98 1.26
N VAL A 45 -17.69 12.17 2.31
CA VAL A 45 -16.36 12.81 2.24
C VAL A 45 -15.42 11.98 1.36
N TYR A 46 -15.37 10.66 1.55
CA TYR A 46 -14.54 9.78 0.72
C TYR A 46 -15.00 9.79 -0.75
N CYS A 47 -16.30 9.67 -1.02
CA CYS A 47 -16.82 9.75 -2.39
C CYS A 47 -16.49 11.08 -3.05
N TYR A 48 -16.62 12.20 -2.33
CA TYR A 48 -16.28 13.54 -2.85
C TYR A 48 -14.78 13.63 -3.19
N GLN A 49 -13.92 13.16 -2.30
CA GLN A 49 -12.47 13.19 -2.52
C GLN A 49 -12.03 12.29 -3.68
N LEU A 50 -12.71 11.16 -3.88
CA LEU A 50 -12.42 10.23 -4.99
C LEU A 50 -13.04 10.70 -6.31
N ALA A 51 -14.12 11.48 -6.28
CA ALA A 51 -14.75 12.01 -7.49
C ALA A 51 -13.78 12.87 -8.32
N THR A 52 -12.80 13.51 -7.69
CA THR A 52 -11.75 14.28 -8.40
C THR A 52 -10.86 13.37 -9.26
N LEU A 53 -10.71 12.09 -8.91
CA LEU A 53 -9.96 11.10 -9.68
C LEU A 53 -10.75 10.62 -10.91
N ILE A 54 -12.08 10.64 -10.84
CA ILE A 54 -12.97 10.26 -11.95
C ILE A 54 -12.91 11.31 -13.07
N GLN A 55 -12.68 12.58 -12.72
CA GLN A 55 -12.63 13.69 -13.68
C GLN A 55 -11.24 13.88 -14.31
N GLN A 56 -10.22 13.19 -13.82
CA GLN A 56 -8.92 13.16 -14.48
C GLN A 56 -8.97 12.09 -15.58
N PRO A 57 -8.56 12.40 -16.82
CA PRO A 57 -8.36 11.35 -17.81
C PRO A 57 -7.39 10.35 -17.18
N THR A 58 -7.82 9.09 -17.08
CA THR A 58 -6.97 8.00 -16.61
C THR A 58 -5.71 8.04 -17.47
N LYS A 59 -4.62 8.58 -16.91
CA LYS A 59 -3.31 8.14 -17.35
C LYS A 59 -3.37 6.65 -17.14
N SER A 60 -3.31 5.90 -18.22
CA SER A 60 -3.11 4.46 -18.19
C SER A 60 -1.68 4.24 -17.68
N ASP A 61 -1.43 4.62 -16.43
CA ASP A 61 -0.30 4.13 -15.69
C ASP A 61 -0.63 2.67 -15.51
N THR A 62 0.05 1.92 -16.36
CA THR A 62 -0.04 0.48 -16.45
C THR A 62 0.34 0.03 -15.05
N THR A 63 -0.66 -0.36 -14.24
CA THR A 63 -0.41 -0.83 -12.89
C THR A 63 0.58 -1.98 -13.04
N ALA A 64 1.71 -1.91 -12.33
CA ALA A 64 2.74 -2.93 -12.38
C ALA A 64 2.06 -4.29 -12.34
N ASP A 65 2.32 -5.11 -13.36
CA ASP A 65 1.70 -6.42 -13.51
C ASP A 65 1.76 -7.12 -12.15
N GLN A 66 0.62 -7.56 -11.62
CA GLN A 66 0.51 -7.97 -10.21
C GLN A 66 1.51 -9.09 -9.88
N HIS A 67 1.86 -9.87 -10.91
CA HIS A 67 2.91 -10.88 -10.91
C HIS A 67 4.34 -10.31 -10.78
N GLN A 68 4.64 -9.18 -11.44
CA GLN A 68 5.93 -8.48 -11.29
C GLN A 68 6.11 -7.92 -9.88
N LEU A 69 5.07 -7.30 -9.31
CA LEU A 69 5.14 -6.80 -7.94
C LEU A 69 5.38 -7.94 -6.93
N GLN A 70 4.68 -9.06 -7.09
CA GLN A 70 4.86 -10.22 -6.23
C GLN A 70 6.28 -10.80 -6.34
N ALA A 71 6.79 -10.95 -7.55
CA ALA A 71 8.17 -11.39 -7.79
C ALA A 71 9.20 -10.43 -7.18
N LEU A 72 8.93 -9.11 -7.21
CA LEU A 72 9.80 -8.11 -6.61
C LEU A 72 9.84 -8.26 -5.09
N ARG A 73 8.67 -8.43 -4.44
CA ARG A 73 8.57 -8.65 -2.99
C ARG A 73 9.35 -9.88 -2.56
N GLU A 74 9.17 -11.01 -3.24
CA GLU A 74 9.88 -12.25 -2.93
C GLU A 74 11.40 -12.08 -3.04
N ARG A 75 11.88 -11.42 -4.10
CA ARG A 75 13.31 -11.15 -4.29
C ARG A 75 13.88 -10.23 -3.23
N VAL A 76 13.17 -9.17 -2.85
CA VAL A 76 13.63 -8.29 -1.77
C VAL A 76 13.69 -9.03 -0.44
N MET A 77 12.68 -9.85 -0.13
CA MET A 77 12.70 -10.64 1.10
C MET A 77 13.88 -11.63 1.13
N ALA A 78 14.16 -12.31 0.01
CA ALA A 78 15.33 -13.18 -0.10
C ALA A 78 16.64 -12.40 0.10
N LEU A 79 16.74 -11.19 -0.45
CA LEU A 79 17.91 -10.34 -0.27
C LEU A 79 18.07 -9.89 1.20
N LEU A 80 17.00 -9.52 1.88
CA LEU A 80 17.03 -9.12 3.30
C LEU A 80 17.50 -10.27 4.20
N THR A 81 17.07 -11.50 3.91
CA THR A 81 17.56 -12.71 4.59
C THR A 81 19.05 -12.92 4.32
N THR A 82 19.49 -12.75 3.06
CA THR A 82 20.90 -12.90 2.68
C THR A 82 21.80 -11.87 3.35
N LEU A 83 21.30 -10.64 3.55
CA LEU A 83 22.00 -9.56 4.23
C LEU A 83 21.92 -9.64 5.76
N ALA A 84 21.22 -10.64 6.32
CA ALA A 84 20.95 -10.78 7.76
C ALA A 84 20.25 -9.56 8.40
N VAL A 85 19.36 -8.89 7.65
CA VAL A 85 18.55 -7.74 8.12
C VAL A 85 17.07 -8.09 8.24
N ALA A 86 16.68 -9.33 7.92
CA ALA A 86 15.28 -9.77 7.94
C ALA A 86 14.57 -9.65 9.31
N ASP A 87 15.33 -9.59 10.41
CA ASP A 87 14.78 -9.45 11.76
C ASP A 87 14.32 -8.00 12.09
N ASP A 88 14.66 -7.01 11.26
CA ASP A 88 14.14 -5.66 11.39
C ASP A 88 12.72 -5.57 10.80
N THR A 89 11.74 -5.97 11.61
CA THR A 89 10.32 -6.02 11.24
C THR A 89 9.77 -4.67 10.80
N LYS A 90 10.23 -3.55 11.39
CA LYS A 90 9.79 -2.21 10.99
C LYS A 90 10.26 -1.87 9.58
N LEU A 91 11.50 -2.20 9.25
CA LEU A 91 12.05 -2.01 7.92
C LEU A 91 11.31 -2.88 6.90
N VAL A 92 11.09 -4.15 7.23
CA VAL A 92 10.39 -5.10 6.36
C VAL A 92 8.97 -4.61 6.05
N ASP A 93 8.19 -4.25 7.06
CA ASP A 93 6.81 -3.78 6.89
C ASP A 93 6.75 -2.48 6.09
N TRP A 94 7.63 -1.52 6.41
CA TRP A 94 7.73 -0.27 5.65
C TRP A 94 8.04 -0.53 4.18
N LEU A 95 8.95 -1.45 3.90
CA LEU A 95 9.37 -1.77 2.55
C LEU A 95 8.26 -2.49 1.78
N GLN A 96 7.55 -3.44 2.40
CA GLN A 96 6.40 -4.13 1.78
C GLN A 96 5.26 -3.16 1.42
N GLN A 97 4.96 -2.21 2.30
CA GLN A 97 3.99 -1.14 2.05
C GLN A 97 4.42 -0.22 0.91
N ARG A 98 5.69 0.22 0.90
CA ARG A 98 6.21 1.11 -0.14
C ARG A 98 6.29 0.44 -1.51
N LEU A 99 6.70 -0.84 -1.57
CA LEU A 99 6.69 -1.59 -2.83
C LEU A 99 5.29 -1.66 -3.44
N GLY A 100 4.24 -1.76 -2.61
CA GLY A 100 2.84 -1.81 -3.07
C GLY A 100 2.35 -0.54 -3.75
N LEU A 101 3.05 0.59 -3.61
CA LEU A 101 2.69 1.89 -4.18
C LEU A 101 3.46 2.23 -5.47
N LEU A 102 4.34 1.33 -5.93
CA LEU A 102 5.22 1.61 -7.06
C LEU A 102 4.50 1.59 -8.42
N GLU A 103 4.89 2.52 -9.28
CA GLU A 103 4.53 2.49 -10.70
C GLU A 103 5.32 1.41 -11.45
N GLN A 104 4.81 0.93 -12.59
CA GLN A 104 5.43 -0.18 -13.33
C GLN A 104 6.84 0.11 -13.81
N ARG A 105 7.13 1.37 -14.16
CA ARG A 105 8.49 1.80 -14.52
C ARG A 105 9.47 1.59 -13.37
N ASP A 106 9.04 1.92 -12.15
CA ASP A 106 9.89 1.85 -10.97
C ASP A 106 10.07 0.41 -10.50
N THR A 107 9.03 -0.43 -10.61
CA THR A 107 9.12 -1.89 -10.40
C THR A 107 10.16 -2.53 -11.32
N ALA A 108 10.17 -2.16 -12.60
CA ALA A 108 11.16 -2.67 -13.56
C ALA A 108 12.59 -2.21 -13.24
N MET A 109 12.76 -0.94 -12.82
CA MET A 109 14.07 -0.41 -12.39
C MET A 109 14.58 -1.12 -11.14
N LEU A 110 13.71 -1.36 -10.15
CA LEU A 110 14.10 -2.06 -8.93
C LEU A 110 14.49 -3.52 -9.19
N HIS A 111 13.79 -4.23 -10.07
CA HIS A 111 14.22 -5.58 -10.48
C HIS A 111 15.64 -5.60 -11.06
N ARG A 112 16.02 -4.58 -11.83
CA ARG A 112 17.37 -4.44 -12.38
C ARG A 112 18.39 -4.12 -11.29
N LEU A 113 18.05 -3.21 -10.37
CA LEU A 113 18.88 -2.90 -9.21
C LEU A 113 19.14 -4.14 -8.35
N LEU A 114 18.10 -4.91 -8.01
CA LEU A 114 18.22 -6.16 -7.26
C LEU A 114 19.13 -7.16 -7.96
N HIS A 115 19.00 -7.30 -9.28
CA HIS A 115 19.87 -8.18 -10.06
C HIS A 115 21.34 -7.75 -9.96
N ASP A 116 21.62 -6.45 -10.06
CA ASP A 116 22.99 -5.93 -9.94
C ASP A 116 23.56 -6.10 -8.53
N ILE A 117 22.73 -5.93 -7.48
CA ILE A 117 23.12 -6.19 -6.09
C ILE A 117 23.42 -7.68 -5.88
N GLU A 118 22.52 -8.57 -6.26
CA GLU A 118 22.68 -10.03 -6.15
C GLU A 118 23.97 -10.50 -6.85
N LYS A 119 24.24 -9.97 -8.04
CA LYS A 119 25.44 -10.27 -8.83
C LYS A 119 26.74 -9.82 -8.15
N ASN A 120 26.73 -8.69 -7.44
CA ASN A 120 27.90 -8.18 -6.74
C ASN A 120 28.10 -8.86 -5.37
N ILE A 121 27.03 -9.32 -4.71
CA ILE A 121 27.12 -10.08 -3.47
C ILE A 121 27.63 -11.52 -3.73
N THR A 122 27.30 -12.10 -4.88
CA THR A 122 27.73 -13.47 -5.26
C THR A 122 29.16 -13.52 -5.81
N LYS A 123 29.80 -12.37 -6.02
CA LYS A 123 31.20 -12.27 -6.46
C LYS A 123 32.14 -12.11 -5.26
#